data_AF-A0A4R6PXG7-F1
#
_entry.id   AF-A0A4R6PXG7-F1
#
_cell.length_a   1.000
_cell.length_b   1.000
_cell.length_c   1.000
_cell.angle_alpha   90.00
_cell.angle_beta   90.00
_cell.angle_gamma   90.00
#
_symmetry.space_group_name_H-M   'P 1'
#
loop_
_entity.id
_entity.type
_entity.pdbx_description
1 polymer ?
#
loop_
_entity_poly.entity_id
_entity_poly.type
_entity_poly.pdbx_seq_one_letter_code
_entity_poly.pdbx_strand_id
1 'polypeptide(L)'
;MEDFAGFIGWVICVCWVIALLNYFVKWIFKTWIVKLPKESGIRALYQLLMKIIVKYHRLVGTVAVTFAVGHMALQLVYDTLSITGIVAVAVIVLSGVTGIALSVKRRNGVLLAHRVFTFASLICLAIHVLVAG
;
A
#
# COMPACT_ATOMS: atom_id res chain seq x y z
N MET A 1 -3.03 -20.68 15.67
CA MET A 1 -2.96 -20.59 14.19
C MET A 1 -3.80 -19.43 13.68
N GLU A 2 -5.03 -19.29 14.18
CA GLU A 2 -5.82 -18.06 14.01
C GLU A 2 -5.04 -16.80 14.39
N ASP A 3 -4.33 -16.81 15.53
CA ASP A 3 -3.48 -15.69 15.95
C ASP A 3 -2.37 -15.34 14.94
N PHE A 4 -1.81 -16.35 14.26
CA PHE A 4 -0.77 -16.16 13.26
C PHE A 4 -1.33 -15.61 11.95
N ALA A 5 -2.49 -16.11 11.51
CA ALA A 5 -3.21 -15.59 10.35
C ALA A 5 -3.66 -14.14 10.60
N GLY A 6 -4.19 -13.83 11.79
CA GLY A 6 -4.56 -12.49 12.21
C GLY A 6 -3.37 -11.54 12.28
N PHE A 7 -2.23 -12.00 12.82
CA PHE A 7 -0.98 -11.23 12.79
C PHE A 7 -0.55 -10.87 11.36
N ILE A 8 -0.58 -11.85 10.44
CA ILE A 8 -0.31 -11.60 9.02
C ILE A 8 -1.28 -10.56 8.45
N GLY A 9 -2.57 -10.65 8.77
CA GLY A 9 -3.59 -9.66 8.40
C GLY A 9 -3.19 -8.25 8.81
N TRP A 10 -2.77 -8.07 10.07
CA TRP A 10 -2.28 -6.79 10.58
C TRP A 10 -1.01 -6.30 9.89
N VAL A 11 -0.05 -7.18 9.59
CA VAL A 11 1.16 -6.83 8.83
C VAL A 11 0.79 -6.28 7.46
N ILE A 12 -0.18 -6.90 6.76
CA ILE A 12 -0.67 -6.40 5.47
C ILE A 12 -1.24 -4.99 5.64
N CYS A 13 -2.12 -4.77 6.63
CA CYS A 13 -2.72 -3.47 6.89
C CYS A 13 -1.67 -2.38 7.15
N VAL A 14 -0.70 -2.64 8.02
CA VAL A 14 0.36 -1.68 8.36
C VAL A 14 1.23 -1.37 7.15
N CYS A 15 1.70 -2.40 6.44
CA CYS A 15 2.48 -2.20 5.21
C CYS A 15 1.66 -1.42 4.18
N TRP A 16 0.36 -1.70 4.06
CA TRP A 16 -0.49 -1.03 3.08
C TRP A 16 -0.70 0.45 3.39
N VAL A 17 -0.93 0.80 4.66
CA VAL A 17 -1.00 2.20 5.11
C VAL A 17 0.31 2.93 4.82
N ILE A 18 1.46 2.34 5.16
CA ILE A 18 2.77 2.94 4.89
C ILE A 18 2.99 3.13 3.38
N ALA A 19 2.58 2.17 2.54
CA ALA A 19 2.66 2.29 1.11
C ALA A 19 1.79 3.45 0.58
N LEU A 20 0.59 3.63 1.13
CA LEU A 20 -0.35 4.70 0.77
C LEU A 20 0.19 6.09 1.16
N LEU A 21 0.91 6.21 2.28
CA LEU A 21 1.52 7.47 2.74
C LEU A 21 2.39 8.14 1.66
N ASN A 22 3.01 7.37 0.76
CA ASN A 22 3.80 7.89 -0.36
C ASN A 22 3.01 8.89 -1.23
N TYR A 23 1.70 8.68 -1.41
CA TYR A 23 0.84 9.64 -2.14
C TYR A 23 0.70 10.94 -1.36
N PHE A 24 0.30 10.83 -0.08
CA PHE A 24 0.04 11.99 0.78
C PHE A 24 1.30 12.82 1.01
N VAL A 25 2.44 12.19 1.30
CA VAL A 25 3.67 12.95 1.57
C VAL A 25 4.15 13.73 0.35
N LYS A 26 3.95 13.18 -0.86
CA LYS A 26 4.23 13.88 -2.12
C LYS A 26 3.25 15.02 -2.37
N TRP A 27 1.98 14.83 -2.04
CA TRP A 27 0.96 15.85 -2.20
C TRP A 27 1.22 17.03 -1.26
N ILE A 28 1.38 16.77 0.03
CA ILE A 28 1.71 17.78 1.06
C ILE A 28 2.98 18.54 0.69
N PHE A 29 4.02 17.82 0.21
CA PHE A 29 5.26 18.46 -0.21
C PHE A 29 5.04 19.52 -1.30
N LYS A 30 4.29 19.14 -2.34
CA LYS A 30 4.01 20.01 -3.49
C LYS A 30 3.09 21.17 -3.13
N THR A 31 2.14 20.97 -2.22
CA THR A 31 1.13 21.98 -1.90
C THR A 31 1.65 23.02 -0.91
N TRP A 32 2.41 22.59 0.11
CA TRP A 32 2.79 23.45 1.24
C TRP A 32 4.30 23.55 1.44
N ILE A 33 5.02 22.42 1.53
CA ILE A 33 6.43 22.41 1.97
C ILE A 33 7.37 23.06 0.96
N VAL A 34 7.11 22.90 -0.35
CA VAL A 34 7.96 23.45 -1.40
C VAL A 34 8.01 24.99 -1.37
N LYS A 35 6.97 25.64 -0.82
CA LYS A 35 6.84 27.10 -0.70
C LYS A 35 7.66 27.68 0.45
N LEU A 36 8.13 26.85 1.39
CA LEU A 36 8.95 27.30 2.50
C LEU A 36 10.36 27.71 2.02
N PRO A 37 11.03 28.66 2.70
CA PRO A 37 12.43 28.99 2.43
C PRO A 37 13.33 27.74 2.45
N LYS A 38 14.37 27.71 1.61
CA LYS A 38 15.30 26.57 1.54
C LYS A 38 16.01 26.31 2.88
N GLU A 39 16.28 27.37 3.64
CA GLU A 39 16.92 27.32 4.96
C GLU A 39 15.97 26.89 6.10
N SER A 40 14.69 26.65 5.82
CA SER A 40 13.72 26.27 6.86
C SER A 40 14.02 24.86 7.38
N GLY A 41 14.27 24.74 8.69
CA GLY A 41 14.44 23.44 9.35
C GLY A 41 13.23 22.50 9.19
N ILE A 42 12.02 23.05 9.12
CA ILE A 42 10.78 22.28 8.85
C ILE A 42 10.83 21.67 7.45
N ARG A 43 11.28 22.43 6.45
CA ARG A 43 11.43 21.94 5.07
C ARG A 43 12.45 20.80 5.01
N ALA A 44 13.59 20.95 5.68
CA ALA A 44 14.63 19.93 5.74
C ALA A 44 14.15 18.63 6.41
N LEU A 45 13.49 18.75 7.58
CA LEU A 45 12.93 17.60 8.29
C LEU A 45 11.87 16.87 7.46
N TYR A 46 10.97 17.61 6.82
CA TYR A 46 9.95 17.02 5.97
C TYR A 46 10.57 16.30 4.75
N GLN A 47 11.60 16.89 4.13
CA GLN A 47 12.31 16.25 3.02
C GLN A 47 12.99 14.94 3.45
N LEU A 48 13.54 14.87 4.66
CA LEU A 48 14.09 13.64 5.22
C LEU A 48 13.01 12.56 5.36
N LEU A 49 11.87 12.90 5.98
CA LEU A 49 10.73 11.99 6.14
C LEU A 49 10.20 11.50 4.78
N MET A 50 9.98 12.41 3.85
CA MET A 50 9.55 12.09 2.50
C MET A 50 10.56 11.17 1.78
N LYS A 51 11.86 11.44 1.91
CA LYS A 51 12.91 10.62 1.30
C LYS A 51 12.86 9.18 1.82
N ILE A 52 12.66 8.98 3.12
CA ILE A 52 12.52 7.65 3.73
C ILE A 52 11.30 6.93 3.15
N ILE A 53 10.13 7.56 3.18
CA ILE A 53 8.87 6.95 2.69
C ILE A 53 8.97 6.60 1.21
N VAL A 54 9.50 7.50 0.38
CA VAL A 54 9.66 7.27 -1.07
C VAL A 54 10.67 6.16 -1.35
N LYS A 55 11.78 6.12 -0.60
CA LYS A 55 12.83 5.10 -0.75
C LYS A 55 12.29 3.70 -0.47
N TYR A 56 11.51 3.54 0.60
CA TYR A 56 11.01 2.23 1.03
C TYR A 56 9.64 1.87 0.46
N HIS A 57 8.92 2.79 -0.20
CA HIS A 57 7.59 2.55 -0.77
C HIS A 57 7.50 1.28 -1.62
N ARG A 58 8.47 1.04 -2.51
CA ARG A 58 8.48 -0.18 -3.35
C ARG A 58 8.62 -1.44 -2.49
N LEU A 59 9.56 -1.43 -1.54
CA LEU A 59 9.79 -2.58 -0.66
C LEU A 59 8.54 -2.89 0.16
N VAL A 60 7.98 -1.88 0.82
CA VAL A 60 6.78 -2.02 1.67
C VAL A 60 5.57 -2.47 0.85
N GLY A 61 5.39 -1.94 -0.36
CA GLY A 61 4.35 -2.38 -1.28
C GLY A 61 4.50 -3.84 -1.71
N THR A 62 5.73 -4.27 -2.03
CA THR A 62 6.01 -5.67 -2.35
C THR A 62 5.73 -6.58 -1.15
N VAL A 63 6.17 -6.19 0.05
CA VAL A 63 5.89 -6.94 1.29
C VAL A 63 4.38 -7.07 1.51
N ALA A 64 3.61 -6.00 1.37
CA ALA A 64 2.15 -6.05 1.51
C ALA A 64 1.52 -7.07 0.54
N VAL A 65 1.93 -7.07 -0.74
CA VAL A 65 1.42 -8.02 -1.74
C VAL A 65 1.82 -9.45 -1.41
N THR A 66 3.09 -9.70 -1.04
CA THR A 66 3.58 -11.03 -0.67
C THR A 66 2.83 -11.59 0.53
N PHE A 67 2.64 -10.79 1.59
CA PHE A 67 1.88 -11.22 2.76
C PHE A 67 0.39 -11.40 2.43
N ALA A 68 -0.21 -10.57 1.57
CA ALA A 68 -1.62 -10.74 1.16
C ALA A 68 -1.86 -12.05 0.41
N VAL A 69 -0.97 -12.40 -0.53
CA VAL A 69 -1.04 -13.70 -1.23
C VAL A 69 -0.80 -14.86 -0.27
N GLY A 70 0.19 -14.74 0.62
CA GLY A 70 0.47 -15.75 1.65
C GLY A 70 -0.70 -15.95 2.61
N HIS A 71 -1.34 -14.85 3.04
CA HIS A 71 -2.54 -14.89 3.88
C HIS A 71 -3.67 -15.63 3.19
N MET A 72 -3.95 -15.30 1.92
CA MET A 72 -4.97 -15.99 1.13
C MET A 72 -4.67 -17.50 0.97
N ALA A 73 -3.41 -17.85 0.73
CA ALA A 73 -2.99 -19.25 0.62
C ALA A 73 -3.21 -20.02 1.94
N LEU A 74 -2.94 -19.39 3.08
CA LEU A 74 -3.25 -19.98 4.39
C LEU A 74 -4.76 -20.16 4.57
N GLN A 75 -5.56 -19.13 4.28
CA GLN A 75 -7.03 -19.21 4.39
C GLN A 75 -7.63 -20.29 3.47
N LEU A 76 -7.00 -20.55 2.31
CA LEU A 76 -7.41 -21.63 1.40
C LEU A 76 -7.13 -23.02 1.99
N VAL A 77 -6.00 -23.21 2.67
CA VAL A 77 -5.66 -24.49 3.31
C VAL A 77 -6.58 -24.80 4.50
N TYR A 78 -7.09 -23.77 5.17
CA TYR A 78 -7.95 -23.91 6.35
C TYR A 78 -9.45 -23.78 6.06
N ASP A 79 -9.84 -23.68 4.78
CA ASP A 79 -11.25 -23.55 4.33
C ASP A 79 -12.02 -22.38 4.96
N THR A 80 -11.29 -21.30 5.27
CA THR A 80 -11.80 -20.06 5.88
C THR A 80 -11.81 -18.89 4.90
N LEU A 81 -11.76 -19.21 3.60
CA LEU A 81 -11.67 -18.24 2.51
C LEU A 81 -13.00 -17.49 2.31
N SER A 82 -12.96 -16.17 2.37
CA SER A 82 -14.12 -15.32 2.08
C SER A 82 -14.03 -14.65 0.71
N ILE A 83 -15.19 -14.43 0.07
CA ILE A 83 -15.27 -13.73 -1.23
C ILE A 83 -14.67 -12.32 -1.11
N THR A 84 -14.92 -11.61 0.00
CA THR A 84 -14.36 -10.27 0.24
C THR A 84 -12.84 -10.29 0.34
N GLY A 85 -12.25 -11.34 0.93
CA GLY A 85 -10.81 -11.54 1.00
C GLY A 85 -10.17 -11.79 -0.37
N ILE A 86 -10.81 -12.63 -1.20
CA ILE A 86 -10.36 -12.89 -2.59
C ILE A 86 -10.33 -11.59 -3.39
N VAL A 87 -11.41 -10.79 -3.32
CA VAL A 87 -11.49 -9.51 -4.02
C VAL A 87 -10.42 -8.54 -3.52
N ALA A 88 -10.22 -8.44 -2.20
CA ALA A 88 -9.20 -7.56 -1.62
C ALA A 88 -7.78 -7.93 -2.12
N VAL A 89 -7.43 -9.22 -2.09
CA VAL A 89 -6.12 -9.71 -2.55
C VAL A 89 -5.95 -9.48 -4.05
N ALA A 90 -6.96 -9.74 -4.87
CA ALA A 90 -6.91 -9.49 -6.31
C ALA A 90 -6.60 -8.01 -6.61
N VAL A 91 -7.27 -7.08 -5.93
CA VAL A 91 -7.04 -5.64 -6.13
C VAL A 91 -5.68 -5.19 -5.59
N ILE A 92 -5.21 -5.74 -4.46
CA ILE A 92 -3.85 -5.52 -3.93
C ILE A 92 -2.79 -6.00 -4.94
N VAL A 93 -2.98 -7.18 -5.53
CA VAL A 93 -2.06 -7.73 -6.54
C VAL A 93 -2.03 -6.85 -7.79
N LEU A 94 -3.18 -6.40 -8.29
CA LEU A 94 -3.24 -5.46 -9.43
C LEU A 94 -2.53 -4.14 -9.13
N SER A 95 -2.68 -3.62 -7.91
CA SER A 95 -1.94 -2.45 -7.43
C SER A 95 -0.43 -2.70 -7.41
N GLY A 96 0.01 -3.87 -6.93
CA GLY A 96 1.41 -4.30 -6.94
C GLY A 96 2.00 -4.43 -8.34
N VAL A 97 1.31 -5.11 -9.25
CA VAL A 97 1.73 -5.31 -10.66
C VAL A 97 1.89 -3.97 -11.37
N THR A 98 0.91 -3.08 -11.24
CA THR A 98 0.99 -1.73 -11.83
C THR A 98 2.11 -0.89 -11.20
N GLY A 99 2.37 -1.06 -9.89
CA GLY A 99 3.50 -0.44 -9.21
C GLY A 99 4.87 -0.92 -9.73
N ILE A 100 5.03 -2.23 -9.96
CA ILE A 100 6.23 -2.80 -10.57
C ILE A 100 6.39 -2.30 -12.01
N ALA A 101 5.31 -2.30 -12.81
CA ALA A 101 5.33 -1.80 -14.17
C ALA A 101 5.81 -0.34 -14.25
N LEU A 102 5.39 0.51 -13.31
CA LEU A 102 5.88 1.89 -13.19
C LEU A 102 7.36 2.00 -12.84
N SER A 103 7.90 1.04 -12.08
CA SER A 103 9.32 1.02 -11.73
C SER A 103 10.22 0.69 -12.92
N VAL A 104 9.70 -0.06 -13.89
CA VAL A 104 10.41 -0.39 -15.14
C VAL A 104 10.27 0.74 -16.15
N LYS A 105 9.03 1.21 -16.41
CA LYS A 105 8.77 2.30 -17.34
C LYS A 105 7.61 3.16 -16.87
N ARG A 106 7.88 4.44 -16.65
CA ARG A 106 6.86 5.40 -16.28
C ARG A 106 5.92 5.69 -17.47
N ARG A 107 4.64 5.38 -17.29
CA ARG A 107 3.56 5.68 -18.25
C ARG A 107 2.37 6.29 -17.50
N ASN A 108 1.80 7.37 -18.02
CA ASN A 108 0.70 8.08 -17.34
C ASN A 108 -0.54 7.19 -17.13
N GLY A 109 -0.90 6.35 -18.10
CA GLY A 109 -2.01 5.39 -17.96
C GLY A 109 -1.77 4.35 -16.86
N VAL A 110 -0.55 3.81 -16.76
CA VAL A 110 -0.18 2.86 -15.69
C VAL A 110 -0.15 3.55 -14.33
N LEU A 111 0.24 4.84 -14.28
CA LEU A 111 0.21 5.62 -13.05
C LEU A 111 -1.21 5.86 -12.55
N LEU A 112 -2.14 6.14 -13.48
CA LEU A 112 -3.56 6.25 -13.15
C LEU A 112 -4.10 4.91 -12.65
N ALA A 113 -3.84 3.81 -13.38
CA ALA A 113 -4.27 2.47 -12.97
C ALA A 113 -3.74 2.08 -11.59
N HIS A 114 -2.45 2.30 -11.33
CA HIS A 114 -1.84 2.04 -10.02
C HIS A 114 -2.54 2.81 -8.91
N ARG A 115 -2.86 4.10 -9.11
CA ARG A 115 -3.60 4.89 -8.13
C ARG A 115 -5.02 4.37 -7.93
N VAL A 116 -5.73 4.07 -9.01
CA VAL A 116 -7.10 3.54 -8.94
C VAL A 116 -7.12 2.23 -8.16
N PHE A 117 -6.27 1.26 -8.49
CA PHE A 117 -6.18 0.01 -7.74
C PHE A 117 -5.68 0.22 -6.30
N THR A 118 -4.78 1.16 -6.07
CA THR A 118 -4.34 1.51 -4.71
C THR A 118 -5.51 1.97 -3.85
N PHE A 119 -6.32 2.93 -4.33
CA PHE A 119 -7.48 3.40 -3.57
C PHE A 119 -8.62 2.38 -3.50
N ALA A 120 -8.85 1.62 -4.57
CA ALA A 120 -9.83 0.53 -4.56
C ALA A 120 -9.47 -0.54 -3.53
N SER A 121 -8.20 -0.93 -3.43
CA SER A 121 -7.77 -1.92 -2.43
C SER A 121 -7.96 -1.44 -0.99
N LEU A 122 -7.86 -0.13 -0.72
CA LEU A 122 -8.19 0.41 0.60
C LEU A 122 -9.67 0.17 0.96
N ILE A 123 -10.57 0.38 0.01
CA ILE A 123 -12.01 0.13 0.18
C ILE A 123 -12.26 -1.37 0.37
N CYS A 124 -11.69 -2.22 -0.48
CA CYS A 124 -11.85 -3.67 -0.38
C CYS A 124 -11.30 -4.22 0.94
N LEU A 125 -10.13 -3.74 1.38
CA LEU A 125 -9.51 -4.15 2.64
C LEU A 125 -10.38 -3.73 3.83
N ALA A 126 -10.91 -2.50 3.83
CA ALA A 126 -11.82 -2.04 4.87
C ALA A 126 -13.10 -2.88 4.94
N ILE A 127 -13.72 -3.19 3.79
CA ILE A 127 -14.90 -4.06 3.73
C ILE A 127 -14.57 -5.46 4.26
N HIS A 128 -13.44 -6.04 3.84
CA HIS A 128 -13.05 -7.37 4.27
C HIS A 128 -12.86 -7.44 5.80
N VAL A 129 -12.15 -6.47 6.38
CA VAL A 129 -11.93 -6.40 7.84
C VAL A 129 -13.24 -6.23 8.62
N LEU A 130 -14.20 -5.46 8.10
CA LEU A 130 -15.48 -5.24 8.78
C LEU A 130 -16.45 -6.44 8.68
N VAL A 131 -16.33 -7.25 7.64
CA VAL A 131 -17.28 -8.35 7.35
C VAL A 131 -16.75 -9.72 7.77
N ALA A 132 -15.44 -9.94 7.61
CA ALA A 132 -14.82 -11.26 7.71
C ALA A 132 -13.40 -11.21 8.30
N GLY A 133 -13.03 -10.10 8.94
CA GLY A 133 -11.73 -9.88 9.57
C GLY A 133 -11.61 -10.48 10.96
#